data_AF-A0A5C9ASR6-F1
#
_entry.id   AF-A0A5C9ASR6-F1
#
_cell.length_a   1.000
_cell.length_b   1.000
_cell.length_c   1.000
_cell.angle_alpha   90.00
_cell.angle_beta   90.00
_cell.angle_gamma   90.00
#
_symmetry.space_group_name_H-M   'P 1'
#
loop_
_entity.id
_entity.type
_entity.pdbx_description
1 polymer ?
#
loop_
_entity_poly.entity_id
_entity_poly.type
_entity_poly.pdbx_seq_one_letter_code
_entity_poly.pdbx_strand_id
1 'polypeptide(L)'
;MKNEKRKTGIEPKVFFPPLIIVGILCWLTVRDLDAANVVINAVFSYVTNVWGWAFEWYMVVMLFGWFWLVFGPYAKKRLGNEPPEFSTASWIFMMFASCTSAAVLFWGSIE
;
A
#
# COMPACT_ATOMS: atom_id res chain seq x y z
N MET A 1 33.35 13.82 -4.06
CA MET A 1 31.88 13.61 -3.98
C MET A 1 31.26 14.28 -5.19
N LYS A 2 30.76 13.50 -6.15
CA LYS A 2 30.22 14.04 -7.41
C LYS A 2 28.90 14.75 -7.07
N ASN A 3 28.87 16.05 -7.29
CA ASN A 3 27.72 16.90 -6.99
C ASN A 3 26.63 16.61 -8.05
N GLU A 4 25.82 15.57 -7.84
CA GLU A 4 24.65 15.34 -8.68
C GLU A 4 23.67 16.48 -8.43
N LYS A 5 23.54 17.37 -9.42
CA LYS A 5 22.48 18.39 -9.41
C LYS A 5 21.15 17.64 -9.26
N ARG A 6 20.49 17.76 -8.10
CA ARG A 6 19.11 17.28 -7.89
C ARG A 6 18.27 17.84 -9.03
N LYS A 7 17.82 16.98 -9.95
CA LYS A 7 16.82 17.36 -10.95
C LYS A 7 15.50 17.48 -10.21
N THR A 8 15.21 18.66 -9.68
CA THR A 8 13.90 18.98 -9.11
C THR A 8 12.93 19.21 -10.26
N GLY A 9 12.09 18.22 -10.54
CA GLY A 9 11.10 18.26 -11.61
C GLY A 9 10.33 16.95 -11.71
N ILE A 10 9.30 16.94 -12.55
CA ILE A 10 8.57 15.72 -12.88
C ILE A 10 9.52 14.76 -13.59
N GLU A 11 9.67 13.55 -13.08
CA GLU A 11 10.34 12.48 -13.79
C GLU A 11 9.34 11.81 -14.75
N PRO A 12 9.44 12.05 -16.08
CA PRO A 12 8.37 11.67 -17.00
C PRO A 12 8.09 10.16 -17.04
N LYS A 13 9.10 9.34 -16.75
CA LYS A 13 9.02 7.88 -16.76
C LYS A 13 8.11 7.31 -15.67
N VAL A 14 8.00 7.98 -14.52
CA VAL A 14 7.14 7.53 -13.41
C VAL A 14 5.88 8.37 -13.28
N PHE A 15 5.82 9.53 -13.93
CA PHE A 15 4.67 10.42 -13.87
C PHE A 15 3.61 10.14 -14.93
N PHE A 16 4.00 10.04 -16.21
CA PHE A 16 3.01 9.92 -17.29
C PHE A 16 2.35 8.54 -17.40
N PRO A 17 3.06 7.40 -17.20
CA PRO A 17 2.40 6.10 -17.32
C PRO A 17 1.24 5.90 -16.33
N PRO A 18 1.37 6.17 -15.01
CA PRO A 18 0.23 6.06 -14.11
C PRO A 18 -0.91 7.01 -14.46
N LEU A 19 -0.59 8.25 -14.85
CA LEU A 19 -1.60 9.25 -15.21
C LEU A 19 -2.43 8.83 -16.43
N ILE A 20 -1.77 8.32 -17.48
CA ILE A 20 -2.45 7.86 -18.70
C ILE A 20 -3.30 6.63 -18.41
N ILE A 21 -2.77 5.66 -17.65
CA ILE A 21 -3.50 4.44 -17.31
C ILE A 21 -4.76 4.78 -16.51
N VAL A 22 -4.64 5.58 -15.45
CA VAL A 22 -5.79 5.99 -14.64
C VAL A 22 -6.78 6.80 -15.47
N GLY A 23 -6.30 7.73 -16.30
CA GLY A 23 -7.16 8.52 -17.18
C GLY A 23 -7.99 7.67 -18.16
N ILE A 24 -7.36 6.67 -18.78
CA ILE A 24 -8.03 5.73 -19.69
C ILE A 24 -9.07 4.89 -18.93
N LEU A 25 -8.70 4.36 -17.75
CA LEU A 25 -9.63 3.56 -16.94
C LEU A 25 -10.84 4.39 -16.49
N CYS A 26 -10.63 5.62 -16.04
CA CYS A 26 -11.73 6.52 -15.69
C CYS A 26 -12.65 6.81 -16.90
N TRP A 27 -12.06 7.09 -18.07
CA TRP A 27 -12.84 7.33 -19.29
C TRP A 27 -13.67 6.11 -19.70
N LEU A 28 -13.09 4.90 -19.66
CA LEU A 28 -13.80 3.66 -19.98
C LEU A 28 -14.94 3.39 -19.00
N THR A 29 -14.73 3.60 -17.70
CA THR A 29 -15.75 3.38 -16.67
C THR A 29 -16.91 4.36 -16.80
N VAL A 30 -16.65 5.65 -17.02
CA VAL A 30 -17.71 6.68 -17.11
C VAL A 30 -18.52 6.57 -18.41
N ARG A 31 -17.95 5.97 -19.46
CA ARG A 31 -18.62 5.81 -20.76
C ARG A 31 -19.85 4.90 -20.68
N ASP A 32 -19.79 3.83 -19.89
CA ASP A 32 -20.90 2.86 -19.73
C ASP A 32 -20.81 2.23 -18.33
N LEU A 33 -21.62 2.73 -17.41
CA LEU A 33 -21.61 2.31 -16.01
C LEU A 33 -22.16 0.88 -15.82
N ASP A 34 -23.13 0.46 -16.64
CA ASP A 34 -23.73 -0.86 -16.53
C ASP A 34 -22.75 -1.93 -17.00
N ALA A 35 -22.13 -1.72 -18.17
CA ALA A 35 -21.09 -2.60 -18.67
C ALA A 35 -19.88 -2.64 -17.72
N ALA A 36 -19.47 -1.48 -17.17
CA ALA A 36 -18.39 -1.42 -16.18
C ALA A 36 -18.71 -2.25 -14.93
N ASN A 37 -19.93 -2.15 -14.40
CA ASN A 37 -20.35 -2.95 -13.23
C ASN A 37 -20.32 -4.46 -13.51
N VAL A 38 -20.75 -4.90 -14.70
CA VAL A 38 -20.66 -6.32 -15.09
C VAL A 38 -19.21 -6.79 -15.07
N VAL A 39 -18.30 -6.02 -15.66
CA VAL A 39 -16.87 -6.36 -15.70
C VAL A 39 -16.26 -6.33 -14.30
N ILE A 40 -16.55 -5.32 -13.48
CA ILE A 40 -16.05 -5.21 -12.10
C ILE A 40 -16.44 -6.44 -11.28
N ASN A 41 -17.71 -6.87 -11.35
CA ASN A 41 -18.17 -8.05 -10.61
C ASN A 41 -17.54 -9.34 -11.13
N ALA A 42 -17.38 -9.49 -12.44
CA ALA A 42 -16.71 -10.65 -13.03
C ALA A 42 -15.24 -10.73 -12.61
N VAL A 43 -14.51 -9.61 -12.63
CA VAL A 43 -13.11 -9.54 -12.20
C VAL A 43 -12.99 -9.77 -10.70
N PHE A 44 -13.86 -9.16 -9.88
CA PHE A 44 -13.89 -9.39 -8.44
C PHE A 44 -14.07 -10.87 -8.12
N SER A 45 -15.06 -11.51 -8.73
CA SER A 45 -15.32 -12.95 -8.56
C SER A 45 -14.16 -13.82 -9.03
N TYR A 46 -13.55 -13.49 -10.17
CA TYR A 46 -12.39 -14.22 -10.68
C TYR A 46 -11.20 -14.12 -9.72
N VAL A 47 -10.85 -12.91 -9.27
CA VAL A 47 -9.68 -12.69 -8.40
C VAL A 47 -9.90 -13.35 -7.04
N THR A 48 -11.07 -13.18 -6.43
CA THR A 48 -11.31 -13.74 -5.08
C THR A 48 -11.42 -15.27 -5.10
N ASN A 49 -12.09 -15.87 -6.09
CA ASN A 49 -12.26 -17.32 -6.13
C ASN A 49 -11.02 -18.07 -6.65
N VAL A 50 -10.30 -17.52 -7.63
CA VAL A 50 -9.15 -18.21 -8.25
C VAL A 50 -7.85 -17.89 -7.51
N TRP A 51 -7.67 -16.63 -7.09
CA TRP A 51 -6.43 -16.16 -6.46
C TRP A 51 -6.54 -15.96 -4.94
N GLY A 52 -7.72 -16.15 -4.34
CA GLY A 52 -7.93 -15.95 -2.90
C GLY A 52 -6.92 -16.70 -2.03
N TRP A 53 -6.65 -17.96 -2.34
CA TRP A 53 -5.66 -18.77 -1.61
C TRP A 53 -4.26 -18.14 -1.59
N ALA A 54 -3.87 -17.47 -2.68
CA ALA A 54 -2.56 -16.84 -2.77
C ALA A 54 -2.47 -15.62 -1.86
N PHE A 55 -3.56 -14.83 -1.73
CA PHE A 55 -3.65 -13.73 -0.78
C PHE A 55 -3.62 -14.22 0.68
N GLU A 56 -4.36 -15.29 0.99
CA GLU A 56 -4.36 -15.88 2.33
C GLU A 56 -2.96 -16.38 2.73
N TRP A 57 -2.32 -17.16 1.86
CA TRP A 57 -0.96 -17.65 2.11
C TRP A 57 0.07 -16.53 2.15
N TYR A 58 -0.08 -15.48 1.36
CA TYR A 58 0.78 -14.29 1.44
C TYR A 58 0.73 -13.67 2.83
N MET A 59 -0.46 -13.52 3.43
CA MET A 59 -0.61 -12.96 4.78
C MET A 59 0.03 -13.87 5.83
N VAL A 60 -0.15 -15.19 5.71
CA VAL A 60 0.48 -16.19 6.58
C VAL A 60 2.01 -16.10 6.48
N VAL A 61 2.57 -16.04 5.27
CA VAL A 61 4.01 -15.93 5.06
C VAL A 61 4.56 -14.62 5.63
N MET A 62 3.85 -13.50 5.44
CA MET A 62 4.26 -12.20 6.01
C MET A 62 4.24 -12.21 7.54
N LEU A 63 3.28 -12.91 8.17
CA LEU A 63 3.25 -13.08 9.61
C LEU A 63 4.47 -13.86 10.13
N PHE A 64 4.83 -14.97 9.47
CA PHE A 64 6.06 -15.70 9.81
C PHE A 64 7.31 -14.88 9.55
N GLY A 65 7.33 -14.09 8.46
CA GLY A 65 8.38 -13.12 8.19
C GLY A 65 8.55 -12.09 9.30
N TRP A 66 7.44 -11.60 9.86
CA TRP A 66 7.46 -10.69 11.01
C TRP A 66 8.05 -11.36 12.25
N PHE A 67 7.63 -12.58 12.59
CA PHE A 67 8.23 -13.34 13.70
C PHE A 67 9.74 -13.58 13.48
N TRP A 68 10.15 -13.86 12.25
CA TRP A 68 11.56 -13.98 11.90
C TRP A 68 12.32 -12.66 12.09
N LEU A 69 11.72 -11.51 11.80
CA LEU A 69 12.35 -10.21 12.05
C LEU A 69 12.47 -9.91 13.56
N VAL A 70 11.48 -10.31 14.35
CA VAL A 70 11.45 -10.09 15.81
C VAL A 70 12.41 -11.02 16.56
N PHE A 71 12.51 -12.30 16.17
CA PHE A 71 13.29 -13.32 16.88
C PHE A 71 14.58 -13.76 16.16
N GLY A 72 14.73 -13.40 14.89
CA GLY A 72 15.83 -13.86 14.04
C GLY A 72 17.10 -13.01 14.14
N PRO A 73 18.04 -13.22 13.19
CA PRO A 73 19.39 -12.64 13.26
C PRO A 73 19.42 -11.10 13.18
N TYR A 74 18.35 -10.49 12.68
CA TYR A 74 18.25 -9.04 12.50
C TYR A 74 17.54 -8.32 13.65
N ALA A 75 17.05 -9.03 14.66
CA ALA A 75 16.26 -8.46 15.76
C ALA A 75 16.96 -7.31 16.52
N LYS A 76 18.30 -7.34 16.57
CA LYS A 76 19.12 -6.32 17.26
C LYS A 76 19.75 -5.30 16.32
N LYS A 77 19.48 -5.37 15.02
CA LYS A 77 20.01 -4.42 14.03
C LYS A 77 19.19 -3.13 14.07
N ARG A 78 19.86 -2.00 14.13
CA ARG A 78 19.23 -0.67 14.11
C ARG A 78 19.07 -0.21 12.67
N LEU A 79 17.96 0.48 12.38
CA LEU A 79 17.71 1.11 11.09
C LEU A 79 18.39 2.48 11.06
N GLY A 80 19.66 2.49 10.65
CA GLY A 80 20.53 3.66 10.73
C GLY A 80 21.44 3.64 11.96
N ASN A 81 22.40 4.56 11.99
CA ASN A 81 23.41 4.65 13.06
C ASN A 81 23.11 5.75 14.09
N GLU A 82 22.09 6.56 13.84
CA GLU A 82 21.73 7.72 14.65
C GLU A 82 20.76 7.35 15.79
N PRO A 83 20.69 8.15 16.87
CA PRO A 83 19.63 7.99 17.87
C PRO A 83 18.23 8.23 17.24
N PRO A 84 17.16 7.67 17.81
CA PRO A 84 15.80 7.92 17.33
C PRO A 84 15.49 9.41 17.28
N GLU A 85 14.99 9.90 16.15
CA GLU A 85 14.62 11.32 15.96
C GLU A 85 13.42 11.74 16.84
N PHE A 86 12.55 10.79 17.19
CA PHE A 86 11.35 11.02 17.99
C PHE A 86 11.41 10.21 19.29
N SER A 87 10.79 10.74 20.35
CA SER A 87 10.58 9.97 21.58
C SER A 87 9.65 8.78 21.31
N THR A 88 9.78 7.69 22.07
CA THR A 88 8.94 6.50 21.89
C THR A 88 7.45 6.82 21.97
N ALA A 89 7.04 7.70 22.88
CA ALA A 89 5.64 8.13 23.01
C ALA A 89 5.16 8.90 21.76
N SER A 90 5.98 9.83 21.25
CA SER A 90 5.66 10.57 20.03
C SER A 90 5.61 9.66 18.80
N TRP A 91 6.52 8.70 18.69
CA TRP A 91 6.54 7.72 17.61
C TRP A 91 5.28 6.83 17.60
N ILE A 92 4.87 6.31 18.76
CA ILE A 92 3.62 5.54 18.90
C ILE A 92 2.42 6.41 18.53
N PHE A 93 2.39 7.67 18.99
CA PHE A 93 1.30 8.59 18.68
C PHE A 93 1.18 8.87 17.17
N MET A 94 2.30 9.05 16.45
CA MET A 94 2.27 9.25 15.00
C MET A 94 1.68 8.03 14.26
N MET A 95 2.06 6.82 14.67
CA MET A 95 1.50 5.59 14.12
C MET A 95 -0.01 5.50 14.42
N PHE A 96 -0.44 5.81 15.64
CA PHE A 96 -1.85 5.79 16.01
C PHE A 96 -2.67 6.85 15.24
N ALA A 97 -2.13 8.06 15.09
CA ALA A 97 -2.77 9.12 14.31
C ALA A 97 -2.95 8.73 12.84
N SER A 98 -2.01 7.98 12.26
CA SER A 98 -2.09 7.48 10.88
C SER A 98 -3.27 6.51 10.65
N CYS A 99 -3.82 5.90 11.71
CA CYS A 99 -4.99 5.03 11.61
C CYS A 99 -6.31 5.80 11.42
N THR A 100 -6.35 7.11 11.66
CA THR A 100 -7.58 7.90 11.54
C THR A 100 -7.96 8.13 10.07
N SER A 101 -8.97 7.40 9.57
CA SER A 101 -9.44 7.52 8.18
C SER A 101 -10.94 7.31 8.06
N ALA A 102 -11.54 7.88 7.01
CA ALA A 102 -12.96 7.68 6.70
C ALA A 102 -13.31 6.20 6.46
N ALA A 103 -12.38 5.41 5.92
CA ALA A 103 -12.57 3.98 5.70
C ALA A 103 -12.71 3.20 7.01
N VAL A 104 -11.94 3.56 8.05
CA VAL A 104 -12.04 2.93 9.38
C VAL A 104 -13.39 3.23 10.02
N LEU A 105 -13.92 4.45 9.87
CA LEU A 105 -15.25 4.80 10.37
C LEU A 105 -16.36 4.04 9.62
N PHE A 106 -16.25 3.93 8.29
CA PHE A 106 -17.24 3.23 7.48
C PHE A 106 -17.29 1.74 7.82
N TRP A 107 -16.16 1.03 7.69
CA TRP A 107 -16.11 -0.41 7.91
C TRP A 107 -16.27 -0.76 9.39
N GLY A 108 -15.62 -0.04 10.30
CA GLY A 108 -15.74 -0.30 11.74
C GLY A 108 -17.14 -0.06 12.33
N SER A 109 -18.05 0.60 11.59
CA SER A 109 -19.45 0.76 12.02
C SER A 109 -20.39 -0.29 11.44
N ILE A 110 -20.04 -0.92 10.31
CA ILE A 110 -20.96 -1.77 9.54
C ILE A 110 -20.54 -3.24 9.50
N GLU A 111 -19.24 -3.52 9.58
CA GLU A 111 -18.67 -4.86 9.70
C GLU A 111 -18.83 -5.40 11.13
#